data_AF-A0A1Q5U8I6-F1
#
_entry.id   AF-A0A1Q5U8I6-F1
#
_cell.length_a   1.000
_cell.length_b   1.000
_cell.length_c   1.000
_cell.angle_alpha   90.00
_cell.angle_beta   90.00
_cell.angle_gamma   90.00
#
_symmetry.space_group_name_H-M   'P 1'
#
loop_
_entity.id
_entity.type
_entity.pdbx_description
1 polymer ?
#
loop_
_entity_poly.entity_id
_entity_poly.type
_entity_poly.pdbx_seq_one_letter_code
_entity_poly.pdbx_strand_id
1 'polypeptide(L)' 'MLKHQHKRYQPIRLILPDGTSGQIITDRRCAVFYDFPPEVKIEPVDNPQKAEADSLFLVRKLD' A
#
# COMPACT_ATOMS: atom_id res chain seq x y z
N MET A 1 -9.05 -8.12 -12.17
CA MET A 1 -8.53 -8.61 -10.88
C MET A 1 -7.00 -8.66 -10.88
N LEU A 2 -6.39 -7.91 -9.96
CA LEU A 2 -4.94 -7.85 -9.79
C LEU A 2 -4.53 -8.80 -8.66
N LYS A 3 -3.52 -9.65 -8.90
CA LYS A 3 -3.01 -10.61 -7.90
C LYS A 3 -1.64 -10.17 -7.43
N HIS A 4 -1.45 -10.08 -6.11
CA HIS A 4 -0.17 -9.71 -5.51
C HIS A 4 0.22 -10.68 -4.39
N GLN A 5 1.52 -11.02 -4.30
CA GLN A 5 2.03 -11.84 -3.20
C GLN A 5 2.62 -10.95 -2.11
N HIS A 6 1.99 -10.95 -0.94
CA HIS A 6 2.45 -10.16 0.20
C HIS A 6 3.49 -10.93 1.00
N LYS A 7 4.56 -10.23 1.40
CA LYS A 7 5.48 -10.70 2.43
C LYS A 7 4.99 -10.22 3.80
N ARG A 8 5.27 -11.02 4.83
CA ARG A 8 4.90 -10.72 6.21
C ARG A 8 5.45 -9.37 6.63
N TYR A 9 4.58 -8.49 7.14
CA TYR A 9 4.87 -7.13 7.60
C TYR A 9 5.58 -6.23 6.59
N GLN A 10 5.58 -6.57 5.29
CA GLN A 10 6.07 -5.69 4.25
C GLN A 10 4.90 -4.86 3.70
N PRO A 11 4.90 -3.53 3.89
CA PRO A 11 3.87 -2.67 3.34
C PRO A 11 3.94 -2.62 1.82
N ILE A 12 2.76 -2.50 1.21
CA ILE A 12 2.60 -2.32 -0.23
C ILE A 12 1.75 -1.09 -0.43
N ARG A 13 2.21 -0.18 -1.29
CA ARG A 13 1.56 1.11 -1.53
C ARG A 13 0.51 0.93 -2.62
N LEU A 14 -0.68 1.41 -2.33
CA LEU A 14 -1.76 1.59 -3.31
C LEU A 14 -1.82 3.06 -3.68
N ILE A 15 -1.86 3.38 -4.96
CA ILE A 15 -2.08 4.73 -5.47
C ILE A 15 -3.45 4.74 -6.14
N LEU A 16 -4.35 5.55 -5.60
CA LEU A 16 -5.71 5.72 -6.08
C LEU A 16 -5.77 6.73 -7.24
N PRO A 17 -6.87 6.74 -8.03
CA PRO A 17 -6.98 7.58 -9.23
C PRO A 17 -6.99 9.08 -8.92
N ASP A 18 -7.39 9.46 -7.71
CA ASP A 18 -7.38 10.82 -7.18
C ASP A 18 -5.98 11.28 -6.71
N GLY A 19 -4.96 10.42 -6.86
CA GLY A 19 -3.60 10.68 -6.43
C GLY A 19 -3.36 10.42 -4.94
N THR A 20 -4.38 10.06 -4.17
CA THR A 20 -4.21 9.64 -2.78
C THR A 20 -3.52 8.27 -2.73
N SER A 21 -2.88 7.97 -1.60
CA SER A 21 -2.19 6.70 -1.42
C SER A 21 -2.56 6.05 -0.10
N GLY A 22 -2.71 4.72 -0.13
CA GLY A 22 -2.89 3.87 1.03
C GLY A 22 -1.81 2.80 1.13
N GLN A 23 -1.80 2.07 2.24
CA GLN A 23 -0.89 0.95 2.44
C GLN A 23 -1.64 -0.31 2.86
N ILE A 24 -1.19 -1.45 2.36
CA ILE A 24 -1.66 -2.76 2.80
C ILE A 24 -0.49 -3.50 3.45
N ILE A 25 -0.71 -3.93 4.69
CA ILE A 25 0.24 -4.73 5.47
C ILE A 25 -0.47 -6.02 5.87
N THR A 26 0.18 -7.15 5.65
CA THR A 26 -0.32 -8.46 6.08
C THR A 26 0.55 -9.00 7.21
N ASP A 27 -0.09 -9.61 8.20
CA ASP A 27 0.56 -10.24 9.37
C ASP A 27 1.29 -11.55 9.02
N ARG A 28 0.97 -12.13 7.86
CA ARG A 28 1.53 -13.37 7.31
C ARG A 28 1.83 -13.25 5.82
N ARG A 29 2.62 -14.19 5.29
CA ARG A 29 2.86 -14.33 3.85
C ARG A 29 1.61 -14.95 3.21
N CYS A 30 0.96 -14.21 2.32
CA CYS A 30 -0.25 -14.67 1.62
C CYS A 30 -0.32 -14.11 0.20
N ALA A 31 -1.13 -14.75 -0.64
CA ALA A 31 -1.56 -14.16 -1.90
C ALA A 31 -2.83 -13.35 -1.63
N VAL A 32 -2.84 -12.09 -2.04
CA VAL A 32 -3.99 -11.20 -1.95
C VAL A 32 -4.47 -10.90 -3.36
N PHE A 33 -5.79 -10.92 -3.53
CA PHE A 33 -6.45 -10.67 -4.80
C PHE A 33 -7.30 -9.42 -4.64
N TYR A 34 -7.09 -8.47 -5.54
CA TYR A 34 -7.79 -7.19 -5.53
C TYR A 34 -8.69 -7.08 -6.75
N ASP A 35 -9.87 -6.50 -6.53
CA ASP A 35 -10.75 -6.06 -7.59
C ASP A 35 -10.79 -4.54 -7.62
N PHE A 36 -9.67 -3.96 -8.04
CA PHE A 36 -9.53 -2.51 -8.21
C PHE A 36 -9.83 -2.10 -9.65
N PRO A 37 -10.32 -0.87 -9.85
CA PRO A 37 -10.42 -0.28 -11.18
C PRO A 37 -9.01 -0.09 -11.78
N PRO A 38 -8.87 -0.07 -13.11
CA PRO A 38 -7.58 -0.18 -13.81
C PRO A 38 -6.60 0.97 -13.55
N GLU A 39 -7.08 2.10 -13.02
CA GLU A 39 -6.28 3.28 -12.69
C GLU A 39 -5.50 3.11 -11.37
N VAL A 40 -5.87 2.13 -10.53
CA VAL A 40 -5.17 1.87 -9.26
C VAL A 40 -3.82 1.21 -9.53
N LYS A 41 -2.76 1.82 -8.98
CA LYS A 41 -1.39 1.28 -9.08
C LYS A 41 -0.98 0.64 -7.77
N ILE A 42 -0.28 -0.48 -7.86
CA ILE A 42 0.31 -1.18 -6.72
C ILE A 42 1.83 -1.14 -6.86
N GLU A 43 2.49 -0.57 -5.86
CA GLU A 43 3.95 -0.47 -5.81
C GLU A 43 4.48 -1.16 -4.54
N PRO A 44 5.46 -2.08 -4.65
CA PRO A 44 6.15 -2.59 -3.47
C PRO A 44 6.88 -1.43 -2.79
N VAL A 45 6.79 -1.35 -1.46
CA VAL A 45 7.64 -0.43 -0.71
C VAL A 45 8.98 -1.13 -0.49
N ASP A 46 9.93 -0.87 -1.38
CA ASP A 46 11.29 -1.43 -1.30
C ASP A 46 12.14 -0.80 -0.19
N ASN A 47 11.69 0.33 0.38
CA ASN A 47 12.38 0.98 1.49
C ASN A 47 11.40 1.31 2.64
N PRO A 48 11.44 0.60 3.78
CA PRO A 48 10.48 0.78 4.87
C PRO A 48 10.47 2.20 5.46
N GLN A 49 11.59 2.93 5.36
CA GLN A 49 11.68 4.34 5.77
C GLN A 49 10.73 5.28 4.99
N LYS A 50 10.34 4.92 3.76
CA LYS A 50 9.39 5.71 2.95
C LYS A 50 7.93 5.45 3.36
N ALA A 51 7.62 4.24 3.85
CA ALA A 51 6.28 3.90 4.35
C ALA A 51 5.97 4.58 5.69
N GLU A 52 6.95 4.70 6.58
CA GLU A 52 6.81 5.42 7.86
C GLU A 52 6.60 6.92 7.64
N ALA A 53 7.37 7.52 6.72
CA ALA A 53 7.19 8.93 6.35
C ALA A 53 5.77 9.18 5.81
N ASP A 54 5.31 8.39 4.83
CA ASP A 54 3.96 8.55 4.25
C ASP A 54 2.85 8.35 5.30
N SER A 55 3.03 7.43 6.26
CA SER A 55 2.07 7.19 7.33
C SER A 55 2.04 8.36 8.34
N LEU A 56 3.20 8.89 8.71
CA LEU A 56 3.32 10.06 9.60
C LEU A 56 2.81 11.36 8.94
N PHE A 57 2.98 11.52 7.62
CA PHE A 57 2.44 12.65 6.87
C PHE A 57 0.90 12.61 6.77
N LEU A 58 0.30 11.43 6.65
CA LEU A 58 -1.16 11.26 6.64
C LEU A 58 -1.78 11.51 8.02
N VAL A 59 -1.15 11.05 9.09
CA VAL A 59 -1.60 11.32 10.47
C VAL A 59 -1.55 12.80 10.81
N ARG A 60 -0.48 13.52 10.41
CA ARG A 60 -0.32 14.96 10.70
C ARG A 60 -1.25 15.89 9.91
N LYS A 61 -1.89 15.40 8.84
CA LYS A 61 -2.85 16.21 8.06
C LYS A 61 -4.28 16.18 8.63
N LEU A 62 -4.52 15.37 9.65
CA LEU A 62 -5.85 15.18 10.25
C LEU A 62 -6.03 15.94 11.58
N ASP A 63 -5.03 16.73 12.00
CA ASP A 63 -5.10 17.67 13.14
C ASP A 63 -5.32 19.12 12.66
#